data_AF-A0A960V7B6-F1
#
_entry.id   AF-A0A960V7B6-F1
#
_cell.length_a   1.000
_cell.length_b   1.000
_cell.length_c   1.000
_cell.angle_alpha   90.00
_cell.angle_beta   90.00
_cell.angle_gamma   90.00
#
_symmetry.space_group_name_H-M   'P 1'
#
loop_
_entity.id
_entity.type
_entity.pdbx_description
1 polymer ?
#
loop_
_entity_poly.entity_id
_entity_poly.type
_entity_poly.pdbx_seq_one_letter_code
_entity_poly.pdbx_strand_id
1 'polypeptide(L)'
;MPVAFDDPDFLPGALSGFLMHTMMWFSRISVTSLSCPDDCQSLMLLDMPVSLFYFFMDGGLRIFFSLVLGGILWGIGGWLGLRAVRMGYDLWMKSRR
;
A
#
# COMPACT_ATOMS: atom_id res chain seq x y z
N MET A 1 9.07 13.75 15.06
CA MET A 1 9.24 12.42 15.68
C MET A 1 10.03 11.58 14.69
N PRO A 2 11.21 11.04 15.05
CA PRO A 2 11.97 10.22 14.12
C PRO A 2 11.10 9.03 13.67
N VAL A 3 11.08 8.75 12.37
CA VAL A 3 10.48 7.52 11.82
C VAL A 3 11.36 6.39 12.34
N ALA A 4 10.92 5.77 13.44
CA ALA A 4 11.71 4.78 14.13
C ALA A 4 11.64 3.47 13.34
N PHE A 5 12.68 3.20 12.55
CA PHE A 5 12.95 1.88 11.99
C PHE A 5 13.08 0.80 13.10
N ASP A 6 13.18 1.21 14.36
CA ASP A 6 13.20 0.35 15.56
C ASP A 6 11.81 -0.19 15.96
N ASP A 7 10.72 0.23 15.30
CA ASP A 7 9.40 -0.33 15.57
C ASP A 7 9.34 -1.80 15.06
N PRO A 8 9.12 -2.80 15.94
CA PRO A 8 9.07 -4.21 15.53
C PRO A 8 7.95 -4.51 14.53
N ASP A 9 6.93 -3.66 14.43
CA ASP A 9 5.81 -3.80 13.51
C ASP A 9 6.09 -3.16 12.14
N PHE A 10 7.16 -2.37 12.02
CA PHE A 10 7.48 -1.63 10.80
C PHE A 10 7.73 -2.55 9.62
N LEU A 11 8.75 -3.43 9.71
CA LEU A 11 9.10 -4.32 8.60
C LEU A 11 7.97 -5.30 8.22
N PRO A 12 7.36 -6.06 9.15
CA PRO A 12 6.29 -6.99 8.78
C PRO A 12 5.02 -6.27 8.30
N GLY A 13 4.67 -5.12 8.88
CA GLY A 13 3.54 -4.31 8.44
C GLY A 13 3.78 -3.67 7.07
N ALA A 14 4.97 -3.10 6.84
CA ALA A 14 5.34 -2.50 5.57
C ALA A 14 5.42 -3.55 4.45
N LEU A 15 5.99 -4.71 4.73
CA LEU A 15 6.08 -5.80 3.76
C LEU A 15 4.70 -6.35 3.41
N SER A 16 3.84 -6.59 4.39
CA SER A 16 2.47 -7.10 4.15
C SER A 16 1.64 -6.10 3.35
N GLY A 17 1.73 -4.80 3.67
CA GLY A 17 1.09 -3.74 2.91
C GLY A 17 1.58 -3.68 1.46
N PHE A 18 2.90 -3.69 1.25
CA PHE A 18 3.50 -3.68 -0.09
C PHE A 18 3.10 -4.91 -0.91
N LEU A 19 3.14 -6.10 -0.31
CA LEU A 19 2.73 -7.34 -0.98
C LEU A 19 1.26 -7.32 -1.36
N MET A 20 0.39 -6.84 -0.47
CA MET A 20 -1.04 -6.75 -0.74
C MET A 20 -1.31 -5.82 -1.93
N HIS A 21 -0.67 -4.64 -1.96
CA HIS A 21 -0.72 -3.74 -3.11
C HIS A 21 -0.28 -4.42 -4.41
N THR A 22 0.89 -5.08 -4.37
CA THR A 22 1.46 -5.76 -5.53
C THR A 22 0.53 -6.86 -6.05
N MET A 23 -0.07 -7.66 -5.16
CA MET A 23 -1.04 -8.70 -5.54
C MET A 23 -2.30 -8.11 -6.20
N MET A 24 -2.86 -7.05 -5.62
CA MET A 24 -4.00 -6.36 -6.23
C MET A 24 -3.66 -5.75 -7.58
N TRP A 25 -2.46 -5.21 -7.72
CA TRP A 25 -1.94 -4.68 -8.98
C TRP A 25 -1.88 -5.76 -10.07
N PHE A 26 -1.30 -6.93 -9.75
CA PHE A 26 -1.22 -8.06 -10.69
C PHE A 26 -2.58 -8.58 -11.16
N SER A 27 -3.63 -8.45 -10.34
CA SER A 27 -4.99 -8.83 -10.73
C SER A 27 -5.69 -7.86 -11.71
N ARG A 28 -5.12 -6.67 -11.94
CA ARG A 28 -5.78 -5.57 -12.66
C ARG A 28 -5.08 -5.13 -13.95
N ILE A 29 -3.92 -5.70 -14.23
CA ILE A 29 -3.14 -5.42 -15.43
C ILE A 29 -3.03 -6.65 -16.31
N SER A 30 -2.74 -6.44 -17.57
CA SER A 30 -2.17 -7.47 -18.42
C SER A 30 -0.65 -7.40 -18.35
N VAL A 31 -0.01 -8.39 -17.71
CA VAL A 31 1.45 -8.46 -17.54
C VAL A 31 2.17 -8.57 -18.89
N THR A 32 1.53 -9.19 -19.89
CA THR A 32 2.09 -9.39 -21.22
C THR A 32 2.07 -8.14 -22.10
N SER A 33 1.08 -7.27 -21.94
CA SER A 33 0.93 -6.05 -22.73
C SER A 33 1.26 -4.76 -21.96
N LEU A 34 1.60 -4.87 -20.67
CA LEU A 34 1.84 -3.73 -19.77
C LEU A 34 0.76 -2.66 -19.91
N SER A 35 -0.49 -3.10 -20.06
CA SER A 35 -1.66 -2.26 -20.29
C SER A 35 -2.80 -2.64 -19.36
N CYS A 36 -3.65 -1.64 -19.07
CA CYS A 36 -4.84 -1.80 -18.26
C CYS A 36 -6.08 -1.76 -19.17
N PRO A 37 -7.07 -2.66 -18.98
CA PRO A 37 -8.31 -2.63 -19.77
C PRO A 37 -9.13 -1.35 -19.59
N ASP A 38 -9.13 -0.80 -18.36
CA ASP A 38 -9.96 0.35 -17.96
C ASP A 38 -9.13 1.64 -17.77
N ASP A 39 -8.14 1.87 -18.64
CA ASP A 39 -7.24 3.03 -18.60
C ASP A 39 -6.62 3.28 -17.20
N CYS A 40 -6.33 2.19 -16.48
CA CYS A 40 -5.76 2.16 -15.13
C CYS A 40 -6.53 2.97 -14.06
N GLN A 41 -7.80 3.36 -14.29
CA GLN A 41 -8.60 4.12 -13.31
C GLN A 41 -8.79 3.36 -11.99
N SER A 42 -8.92 2.04 -12.05
CA SER A 42 -9.10 1.23 -10.84
C SER A 42 -7.84 1.16 -9.97
N LEU A 43 -6.64 1.25 -10.58
CA LEU A 43 -5.38 1.41 -9.86
C LEU A 43 -5.29 2.76 -9.17
N MET A 44 -5.82 3.81 -9.80
CA MET A 44 -5.82 5.15 -9.24
C MET A 44 -6.62 5.27 -7.95
N LEU A 45 -7.78 4.60 -7.88
CA LEU A 45 -8.62 4.63 -6.67
C LEU A 45 -7.95 3.95 -5.48
N LEU A 46 -7.19 2.88 -5.74
CA LEU A 46 -6.49 2.11 -4.71
C LEU A 46 -5.29 2.87 -4.11
N ASP A 47 -4.69 3.76 -4.90
CA ASP A 47 -3.50 4.51 -4.52
C ASP A 47 -3.79 5.98 -4.16
N MET A 48 -5.07 6.34 -3.96
CA MET A 48 -5.42 7.68 -3.47
C MET A 48 -4.77 7.91 -2.08
N PRO A 49 -4.14 9.07 -1.84
CA PRO A 49 -4.12 10.28 -2.69
C PRO A 49 -2.94 10.36 -3.68
N VAL A 50 -2.01 9.41 -3.63
CA VAL A 50 -0.73 9.48 -4.35
C VAL A 50 -0.91 9.28 -5.86
N SER A 51 -2.03 8.70 -6.28
CA SER A 51 -2.41 8.57 -7.68
C SER A 51 -2.59 9.89 -8.44
N LEU A 52 -2.81 11.01 -7.74
CA LEU A 52 -2.81 12.34 -8.36
C LEU A 52 -1.47 12.70 -9.01
N PHE A 53 -0.35 12.17 -8.50
CA PHE A 53 0.99 12.47 -9.02
C PHE A 53 1.26 11.87 -10.40
N TYR A 54 0.61 10.75 -10.73
CA TYR A 54 0.81 10.04 -11.98
C TYR A 54 -0.47 9.91 -12.82
N PHE A 55 -1.48 10.74 -12.52
CA PHE A 55 -2.76 10.76 -13.25
C PHE A 55 -2.58 11.05 -14.74
N PHE A 56 -1.72 11.99 -15.08
CA PHE A 56 -1.50 12.44 -16.45
C PHE A 56 -0.40 11.66 -17.19
N MET A 57 0.08 10.55 -16.62
CA MET A 57 1.16 9.76 -17.22
C MET A 57 0.62 8.63 -18.09
N ASP A 58 1.36 8.30 -19.15
CA ASP A 58 1.07 7.17 -20.02
C ASP A 58 1.01 5.85 -19.23
N GLY A 59 0.24 4.87 -19.74
CA GLY A 59 -0.10 3.63 -19.04
C GLY A 59 1.10 2.91 -18.40
N GLY A 60 2.22 2.78 -19.11
CA GLY A 60 3.42 2.12 -18.58
C GLY A 60 4.12 2.89 -17.45
N LEU A 61 4.23 4.23 -17.56
CA LEU A 61 4.83 5.07 -16.51
C LEU A 61 3.92 5.14 -15.29
N ARG A 62 2.61 5.29 -15.52
CA ARG A 62 1.57 5.27 -14.49
C ARG A 62 1.58 3.96 -13.69
N ILE A 63 1.75 2.83 -14.38
CA ILE A 63 1.96 1.51 -13.78
C ILE A 63 3.18 1.50 -12.85
N PHE A 64 4.33 1.98 -13.33
CA PHE A 64 5.56 1.97 -12.57
C PHE A 64 5.45 2.84 -11.30
N PHE A 65 4.94 4.07 -11.44
CA PHE A 65 4.76 4.97 -10.30
C PHE A 65 3.68 4.47 -9.33
N SER A 66 2.61 3.82 -9.80
CA SER A 66 1.63 3.15 -8.94
C SER A 66 2.27 2.03 -8.11
N LEU A 67 3.13 1.19 -8.70
CA LEU A 67 3.84 0.15 -7.95
C LEU A 67 4.78 0.74 -6.90
N VAL A 68 5.56 1.76 -7.25
CA VAL A 68 6.54 2.37 -6.33
C VAL A 68 5.84 3.19 -5.25
N LEU A 69 5.06 4.19 -5.64
CA LEU A 69 4.44 5.14 -4.71
C LEU A 69 3.24 4.52 -3.99
N GLY A 70 2.40 3.76 -4.71
CA GLY A 70 1.35 2.96 -4.10
C GLY A 70 1.95 1.90 -3.17
N GLY A 71 3.01 1.21 -3.58
CA GLY A 71 3.69 0.23 -2.72
C GLY A 71 4.21 0.84 -1.41
N ILE A 72 4.80 2.04 -1.48
CA ILE A 72 5.23 2.78 -0.28
C ILE A 72 4.01 3.17 0.58
N LEU A 73 2.96 3.74 -0.03
CA LEU A 73 1.74 4.15 0.68
C LEU A 73 1.08 2.97 1.40
N TRP A 74 0.89 1.86 0.69
CA TRP A 74 0.31 0.64 1.23
C TRP A 74 1.22 0.00 2.27
N GLY A 75 2.55 0.06 2.10
CA GLY A 75 3.49 -0.36 3.13
C GLY A 75 3.33 0.46 4.42
N ILE A 76 3.27 1.78 4.32
CA ILE A 76 3.00 2.65 5.47
C ILE A 76 1.62 2.31 6.08
N GLY A 77 0.60 2.09 5.24
CA GLY A 77 -0.73 1.68 5.67
C GLY A 77 -0.74 0.34 6.40
N GLY A 78 0.00 -0.65 5.91
CA GLY A 78 0.14 -1.97 6.54
C GLY A 78 0.85 -1.88 7.89
N TRP A 79 1.90 -1.08 8.01
CA TRP A 79 2.54 -0.78 9.30
C TRP A 79 1.57 -0.12 10.29
N LEU A 80 0.89 0.94 9.88
CA LEU A 80 -0.08 1.63 10.73
C LEU A 80 -1.23 0.70 11.16
N GLY A 81 -1.70 -0.16 10.26
CA GLY A 81 -2.72 -1.17 10.53
C GLY A 81 -2.25 -2.19 11.58
N LEU A 82 -1.06 -2.77 11.39
CA LEU A 82 -0.49 -3.75 12.33
C LEU A 82 -0.29 -3.12 13.72
N ARG A 83 0.25 -1.89 13.74
CA ARG A 83 0.46 -1.12 14.96
C ARG A 83 -0.85 -0.82 15.68
N ALA A 84 -1.91 -0.43 14.95
CA ALA A 84 -3.23 -0.18 15.52
C ALA A 84 -3.85 -1.46 16.11
N VAL A 85 -3.70 -2.61 15.44
CA VAL A 85 -4.16 -3.91 15.95
C VAL A 85 -3.48 -4.26 17.27
N ARG A 86 -2.14 -4.10 17.36
CA ARG A 86 -1.41 -4.34 18.60
C ARG A 86 -1.87 -3.41 19.73
N MET A 87 -1.99 -2.10 19.45
CA MET A 87 -2.49 -1.15 20.45
C MET A 87 -3.90 -1.51 20.94
N GLY A 88 -4.80 -1.91 20.04
CA GLY A 88 -6.15 -2.36 20.40
C GLY A 88 -6.14 -3.61 21.28
N TYR A 89 -5.27 -4.57 20.96
CA TYR A 89 -5.08 -5.79 21.76
C TYR A 89 -4.60 -5.47 23.18
N ASP A 90 -3.60 -4.59 23.33
CA ASP A 90 -3.05 -4.20 24.63
C ASP A 90 -4.09 -3.49 25.50
N LEU A 91 -4.89 -2.60 24.91
CA LEU A 91 -5.98 -1.91 25.60
C LEU A 91 -7.06 -2.90 26.06
N TRP A 92 -7.43 -3.84 25.19
CA TRP A 92 -8.41 -4.87 25.52
C TRP A 92 -7.92 -5.77 26.67
N MET A 93 -6.66 -6.20 26.65
CA MET A 93 -6.07 -7.00 27.72
C MET A 93 -6.00 -6.24 29.06
N LYS A 94 -5.75 -4.93 29.04
CA LYS A 94 -5.79 -4.08 30.24
C LYS A 94 -7.18 -3.98 30.83
N SER A 95 -8.23 -3.89 30.00
CA SER A 95 -9.63 -3.84 30.47
C SER A 95 -10.10 -5.16 31.11
N ARG A 96 -9.37 -6.27 30.92
CA ARG A 96 -9.70 -7.60 31.45
C ARG A 96 -9.00 -7.91 32.78
N ARG A 97 -8.10 -7.04 33.26
CA ARG A 97 -7.41 -7.15 34.55
C ARG A 97 -8.08 -6.25 35.57
#